data_AF-A0A1Q7QY85-F1
#
_entry.id   AF-A0A1Q7QY85-F1
#
_cell.length_a   1.000
_cell.length_b   1.000
_cell.length_c   1.000
_cell.angle_alpha   90.00
_cell.angle_beta   90.00
_cell.angle_gamma   90.00
#
_symmetry.space_group_name_H-M   'P 1'
#
loop_
_entity.id
_entity.type
_entity.pdbx_description
1 polymer ?
#
loop_
_entity_poly.entity_id
_entity_poly.type
_entity_poly.pdbx_seq_one_letter_code
_entity_poly.pdbx_strand_id
1 'polypeptide(L)'
;MRGLVAGAIVLALIAFVTGAATAESAAEMAKKQLQTAMFHAGELAQRGNVAATSLMHLQHVMNCLEGSGGKNFRAAVGNPCQGQGNGVVIDLQAAEKAGAMGAAKAGRYARAAHDMTANVLGYVKGGSAFTEVDAIQPWAKQIAAQLKLAVDALK
;
A
#
# COMPACT_ATOMS: atom_id res chain seq x y z
N MET A 1 -74.64 -1.97 -7.75
CA MET A 1 -74.32 -2.35 -6.35
C MET A 1 -73.95 -3.82 -6.30
N ARG A 2 -72.66 -4.15 -6.20
CA ARG A 2 -72.14 -5.48 -5.87
C ARG A 2 -70.81 -5.25 -5.14
N GLY A 3 -70.87 -5.30 -3.82
CA GLY A 3 -69.69 -5.30 -2.96
C GLY A 3 -69.12 -6.71 -2.85
N LEU A 4 -67.79 -6.79 -2.71
CA LEU A 4 -67.10 -7.86 -2.01
C LEU A 4 -65.85 -7.24 -1.39
N VAL A 5 -65.85 -7.22 -0.06
CA VAL A 5 -64.74 -6.91 0.81
C VAL A 5 -63.69 -8.02 0.65
N ALA A 6 -62.43 -7.67 0.44
CA ALA A 6 -61.30 -8.56 0.72
C ALA A 6 -60.16 -7.70 1.27
N GLY A 7 -60.09 -7.66 2.60
CA GLY A 7 -59.03 -7.00 3.34
C GLY A 7 -57.75 -7.83 3.39
N ALA A 8 -56.64 -7.09 3.40
CA ALA A 8 -55.51 -7.26 4.30
C ALA A 8 -54.59 -8.51 4.16
N ILE A 9 -53.31 -8.19 3.94
CA ILE A 9 -52.10 -8.89 4.42
C ILE A 9 -51.68 -10.13 3.63
N VAL A 10 -50.68 -9.98 2.74
CA VAL A 10 -49.45 -10.80 2.82
C VAL A 10 -48.25 -9.93 2.46
N LEU A 11 -47.49 -9.67 3.53
CA LEU A 11 -46.09 -9.30 3.68
C LEU A 11 -45.22 -9.00 2.45
N ALA A 12 -44.61 -7.83 2.54
CA ALA A 12 -43.35 -7.44 1.94
C ALA A 12 -42.27 -8.52 2.07
N LEU A 13 -41.76 -8.99 0.93
CA LEU A 13 -40.42 -9.56 0.81
C LEU A 13 -39.52 -8.53 0.14
N ILE A 14 -39.29 -7.41 0.85
CA ILE A 14 -38.07 -6.64 0.63
C ILE A 14 -36.99 -7.47 1.32
N ALA A 15 -36.35 -8.34 0.55
CA ALA A 15 -35.11 -8.97 0.99
C ALA A 15 -34.11 -7.85 1.24
N PHE A 16 -33.96 -7.47 2.50
CA PHE A 16 -32.80 -6.75 3.00
C PHE A 16 -31.58 -7.61 2.69
N VAL A 17 -31.01 -7.43 1.50
CA VAL A 17 -29.61 -7.74 1.27
C VAL A 17 -28.83 -6.65 2.00
N THR A 18 -28.75 -6.75 3.33
CA THR A 18 -27.69 -6.10 4.08
C THR A 18 -26.42 -6.84 3.67
N GLY A 19 -25.83 -6.42 2.56
CA GLY A 19 -24.45 -6.74 2.24
C GLY A 19 -23.60 -6.15 3.36
N ALA A 20 -23.32 -6.95 4.38
CA ALA A 20 -22.24 -6.65 5.30
C ALA A 20 -20.98 -6.60 4.42
N ALA A 21 -20.52 -5.39 4.12
CA ALA A 21 -19.20 -5.20 3.54
C ALA A 21 -18.20 -5.89 4.48
N THR A 22 -17.65 -7.02 4.05
CA THR A 22 -16.61 -7.71 4.82
C THR A 22 -15.44 -6.74 4.91
N ALA A 23 -15.09 -6.32 6.12
CA ALA A 23 -13.91 -5.50 6.33
C ALA A 23 -12.71 -6.21 5.70
N GLU A 24 -11.97 -5.50 4.85
CA GLU A 24 -10.79 -6.06 4.20
C GLU A 24 -9.75 -6.45 5.26
N SER A 25 -9.10 -7.60 5.08
CA SER A 25 -8.08 -8.04 6.03
C SER A 25 -6.85 -7.12 5.95
N ALA A 26 -6.12 -6.98 7.07
CA ALA A 26 -4.88 -6.21 7.09
C ALA A 26 -3.83 -6.74 6.09
N ALA A 27 -3.84 -8.04 5.80
CA ALA A 27 -2.95 -8.63 4.80
C ALA A 27 -3.29 -8.15 3.37
N GLU A 28 -4.57 -8.07 3.03
CA GLU A 28 -5.02 -7.60 1.71
C GLU A 28 -4.78 -6.09 1.54
N MET A 29 -5.05 -5.29 2.58
CA MET A 29 -4.70 -3.86 2.60
C MET A 29 -3.19 -3.65 2.41
N ALA A 30 -2.35 -4.40 3.12
CA ALA A 30 -0.91 -4.35 2.95
C ALA A 30 -0.47 -4.73 1.53
N LYS A 31 -1.07 -5.78 0.95
CA LYS A 31 -0.77 -6.28 -0.40
C LYS A 31 -1.06 -5.23 -1.47
N LYS A 32 -2.21 -4.55 -1.41
CA LYS A 32 -2.57 -3.47 -2.34
C LYS A 32 -1.57 -2.32 -2.29
N GLN A 33 -1.19 -1.87 -1.09
CA GLN A 33 -0.21 -0.81 -0.91
C GLN A 33 1.18 -1.22 -1.41
N LEU A 34 1.60 -2.46 -1.15
CA LEU A 34 2.85 -3.02 -1.67
C LEU A 34 2.87 -3.03 -3.20
N GLN A 35 1.77 -3.38 -3.86
CA GLN A 35 1.65 -3.34 -5.33
C GLN A 35 1.77 -1.91 -5.87
N THR A 36 1.11 -0.94 -5.22
CA THR A 36 1.23 0.49 -5.57
C THR A 36 2.66 0.98 -5.40
N ALA A 37 3.30 0.68 -4.26
CA ALA A 37 4.69 1.02 -4.01
C ALA A 37 5.63 0.37 -5.03
N MET A 38 5.40 -0.91 -5.37
CA MET A 38 6.20 -1.63 -6.36
C MET A 38 6.12 -0.97 -7.75
N PHE A 39 4.94 -0.51 -8.15
CA PHE A 39 4.75 0.23 -9.40
C PHE A 39 5.55 1.56 -9.39
N HIS A 40 5.47 2.33 -8.31
CA HIS A 40 6.23 3.58 -8.20
C HIS A 40 7.75 3.36 -8.19
N ALA A 41 8.24 2.30 -7.55
CA ALA A 41 9.67 1.96 -7.58
C ALA A 41 10.11 1.45 -8.97
N GLY A 42 9.43 0.43 -9.50
CA GLY A 42 9.90 -0.36 -10.65
C GLY A 42 9.52 0.21 -12.01
N GLU A 43 8.40 0.90 -12.13
CA GLU A 43 7.96 1.48 -13.41
C GLU A 43 8.29 2.97 -13.49
N LEU A 44 8.08 3.71 -12.41
CA LEU A 44 8.18 5.17 -12.45
C LEU A 44 9.56 5.69 -12.03
N ALA A 45 10.09 5.26 -10.88
CA ALA A 45 11.41 5.69 -10.43
C ALA A 45 12.55 5.07 -11.26
N GLN A 46 12.46 3.76 -11.54
CA GLN A 46 13.49 3.01 -12.26
C GLN A 46 13.58 3.35 -13.75
N ARG A 47 12.50 3.79 -14.40
CA ARG A 47 12.49 4.16 -15.83
C ARG A 47 12.39 5.67 -16.07
N GLY A 48 12.38 6.46 -15.00
CA GLY A 48 12.43 7.91 -15.09
C GLY A 48 13.73 8.39 -15.72
N ASN A 49 13.67 9.54 -16.38
CA ASN A 49 14.81 10.20 -17.03
C ASN A 49 15.23 11.51 -16.32
N VAL A 50 14.54 11.87 -15.24
CA VAL A 50 14.80 13.06 -14.43
C VAL A 50 14.96 12.64 -12.98
N ALA A 51 16.12 12.93 -12.39
CA ALA A 51 16.44 12.52 -11.02
C ALA A 51 15.40 12.99 -10.00
N ALA A 52 14.98 14.25 -10.07
CA ALA A 52 13.97 14.80 -9.16
C ALA A 52 12.63 14.03 -9.23
N THR A 53 12.19 13.63 -10.44
CA THR A 53 10.98 12.84 -10.64
C THR A 53 11.15 11.41 -10.11
N SER A 54 12.32 10.78 -10.33
CA SER A 54 12.61 9.46 -9.77
C SER A 54 12.63 9.47 -8.24
N LEU A 55 13.24 10.49 -7.62
CA LEU A 55 13.21 10.67 -6.16
C LEU A 55 11.80 10.93 -5.64
N MET A 56 10.99 11.72 -6.34
CA MET A 56 9.59 11.93 -5.98
C MET A 56 8.81 10.61 -5.99
N HIS A 57 9.01 9.75 -7.00
CA HIS A 57 8.37 8.44 -7.02
C HIS A 57 8.88 7.51 -5.91
N LEU A 58 10.15 7.60 -5.51
CA LEU A 58 10.63 6.90 -4.31
C LEU A 58 10.07 7.51 -3.01
N GLN A 59 9.77 8.80 -2.98
CA GLN A 59 9.03 9.38 -1.87
C GLN A 59 7.60 8.83 -1.79
N HIS A 60 6.93 8.56 -2.92
CA HIS A 60 5.64 7.86 -2.91
C HIS A 60 5.75 6.44 -2.32
N VAL A 61 6.83 5.72 -2.65
CA VAL A 61 7.13 4.41 -2.02
C VAL A 61 7.23 4.56 -0.51
N MET A 62 8.00 5.54 -0.02
CA MET A 62 8.13 5.82 1.41
C MET A 62 6.78 6.15 2.06
N ASN A 63 5.97 6.99 1.41
CA ASN A 63 4.64 7.37 1.90
C ASN A 63 3.70 6.16 2.01
N CYS A 64 3.74 5.24 1.03
CA CYS A 64 2.99 3.98 1.09
C CYS A 64 3.50 3.05 2.20
N LEU A 65 4.82 2.98 2.39
CA LEU A 65 5.41 2.08 3.37
C LEU A 65 5.09 2.48 4.82
N GLU A 66 5.17 3.77 5.12
CA GLU A 66 4.96 4.27 6.48
C GLU A 66 3.51 4.68 6.78
N GLY A 67 2.75 5.11 5.78
CA GLY A 67 1.45 5.76 5.97
C GLY A 67 1.58 7.21 6.46
N SER A 68 0.44 7.90 6.64
CA SER A 68 0.40 9.33 6.96
C SER A 68 0.98 9.70 8.33
N GLY A 69 1.08 8.74 9.25
CA GLY A 69 1.74 8.90 10.56
C GLY A 69 3.25 8.63 10.54
N GLY A 70 3.82 8.33 9.37
CA GLY A 70 5.23 8.01 9.20
C GLY A 70 6.19 9.16 9.45
N LYS A 71 7.37 8.89 10.03
CA LYS A 71 8.41 9.90 10.29
C LYS A 71 8.94 10.57 9.00
N ASN A 72 9.03 9.80 7.93
CA ASN A 72 9.52 10.21 6.61
C ASN A 72 8.38 10.44 5.62
N PHE A 73 7.13 10.37 6.08
CA PHE A 73 5.98 10.74 5.27
C PHE A 73 6.06 12.21 4.86
N ARG A 74 5.71 12.50 3.61
CA ARG A 74 5.69 13.85 3.04
C ARG A 74 4.37 14.08 2.30
N ALA A 75 3.43 14.76 2.95
CA ALA A 75 2.12 15.05 2.37
C ALA A 75 2.19 15.87 1.07
N ALA A 76 3.15 16.80 0.99
CA ALA A 76 3.27 17.74 -0.12
C ALA A 76 3.51 17.09 -1.49
N VAL A 77 4.05 15.86 -1.53
CA VAL A 77 4.23 15.12 -2.78
C VAL A 77 3.04 14.19 -3.10
N GLY A 78 2.11 14.01 -2.16
CA GLY A 78 0.95 13.14 -2.29
C GLY A 78 1.13 11.73 -1.70
N ASN A 79 0.01 11.05 -1.47
CA ASN A 79 -0.03 9.68 -0.94
C ASN A 79 -0.83 8.78 -1.90
N PRO A 80 -0.18 8.07 -2.84
CA PRO A 80 -0.91 7.21 -3.78
C PRO A 80 -1.55 5.99 -3.10
N CYS A 81 -1.15 5.65 -1.88
CA CYS A 81 -1.75 4.59 -1.08
C CYS A 81 -2.92 5.07 -0.20
N GLN A 82 -3.35 6.33 -0.33
CA GLN A 82 -4.47 6.87 0.42
C GLN A 82 -5.73 6.01 0.22
N GLY A 83 -6.34 5.56 1.33
CA GLY A 83 -7.54 4.73 1.30
C GLY A 83 -7.31 3.25 0.99
N GLN A 84 -6.07 2.81 0.79
CA GLN A 84 -5.73 1.39 0.60
C GLN A 84 -5.39 0.67 1.92
N GLY A 85 -5.15 1.42 2.99
CA GLY A 85 -4.74 0.92 4.30
C GLY A 85 -4.14 2.05 5.15
N ASN A 86 -3.41 1.68 6.21
CA ASN A 86 -2.82 2.61 7.17
C ASN A 86 -1.32 2.85 6.94
N GLY A 87 -0.73 2.19 5.94
CA GLY A 87 0.70 2.09 5.72
C GLY A 87 1.14 0.62 5.77
N VAL A 88 1.94 0.19 4.80
CA VAL A 88 2.34 -1.22 4.64
C VAL A 88 2.91 -1.80 5.94
N VAL A 89 3.79 -1.08 6.63
CA VAL A 89 4.44 -1.59 7.85
C VAL A 89 3.41 -1.81 8.96
N ILE A 90 2.46 -0.89 9.10
CA ILE A 90 1.40 -0.95 10.12
C ILE A 90 0.46 -2.12 9.82
N ASP A 91 0.02 -2.23 8.58
CA ASP A 91 -0.94 -3.28 8.19
C ASP A 91 -0.30 -4.67 8.20
N LEU A 92 0.98 -4.81 7.85
CA LEU A 92 1.71 -6.08 7.99
C LEU A 92 1.89 -6.48 9.46
N GLN A 93 2.12 -5.54 10.37
CA GLN A 93 2.17 -5.83 11.81
C GLN A 93 0.80 -6.29 12.34
N ALA A 94 -0.28 -5.66 11.88
CA ALA A 94 -1.63 -6.08 12.23
C ALA A 94 -1.96 -7.47 11.67
N ALA A 95 -1.57 -7.74 10.42
CA ALA A 95 -1.73 -9.04 9.78
C ALA A 95 -0.94 -10.14 10.49
N GLU A 96 0.30 -9.87 10.91
CA GLU A 96 1.12 -10.81 11.69
C GLU A 96 0.48 -11.13 13.04
N LYS A 97 -0.01 -10.12 13.76
CA LYS A 97 -0.75 -10.31 15.02
C LYS A 97 -2.05 -11.11 14.83
N ALA A 98 -2.70 -10.97 13.68
CA ALA A 98 -3.88 -11.74 13.30
C ALA A 98 -3.55 -13.16 12.79
N GLY A 99 -2.27 -13.56 12.75
CA GLY A 99 -1.85 -14.89 12.31
C GLY A 99 -1.89 -15.09 10.79
N ALA A 100 -1.93 -14.01 10.01
CA ALA A 100 -1.93 -14.12 8.55
C ALA A 100 -0.63 -14.76 8.05
N MET A 101 -0.78 -15.82 7.26
CA MET A 101 0.36 -16.56 6.73
C MET A 101 1.26 -15.64 5.90
N GLY A 102 2.58 -15.73 6.14
CA GLY A 102 3.57 -14.96 5.39
C GLY A 102 3.69 -13.48 5.76
N ALA A 103 2.81 -12.91 6.61
CA ALA A 103 2.86 -11.51 7.02
C ALA A 103 4.22 -11.13 7.65
N ALA A 104 4.76 -11.97 8.54
CA ALA A 104 6.08 -11.75 9.13
C ALA A 104 7.22 -11.73 8.08
N LYS A 105 7.12 -12.58 7.04
CA LYS A 105 8.09 -12.64 5.94
C LYS A 105 7.96 -11.42 5.04
N ALA A 106 6.74 -11.04 4.68
CA ALA A 106 6.44 -9.83 3.93
C ALA A 106 6.97 -8.59 4.67
N GLY A 107 6.78 -8.53 5.99
CA GLY A 107 7.27 -7.45 6.84
C GLY A 107 8.79 -7.28 6.78
N ARG A 108 9.56 -8.37 6.69
CA ARG A 108 11.03 -8.28 6.55
C ARG A 108 11.43 -7.65 5.21
N TYR A 109 10.80 -8.06 4.11
CA TYR A 109 11.09 -7.48 2.79
C TYR A 109 10.61 -6.03 2.67
N ALA A 110 9.44 -5.71 3.23
CA ALA A 110 8.95 -4.33 3.28
C ALA A 110 9.88 -3.41 4.09
N ARG A 111 10.44 -3.89 5.21
CA ARG A 111 11.47 -3.15 5.98
C ARG A 111 12.77 -2.97 5.20
N ALA A 112 13.24 -3.99 4.50
CA ALA A 112 14.41 -3.84 3.63
C ALA A 112 14.16 -2.79 2.53
N ALA A 113 12.99 -2.82 1.87
CA ALA A 113 12.61 -1.81 0.89
C ALA A 113 12.55 -0.40 1.51
N HIS A 114 12.02 -0.28 2.73
CA HIS A 114 11.97 0.96 3.49
C HIS A 114 13.37 1.53 3.76
N ASP A 115 14.28 0.73 4.31
CA ASP A 115 15.64 1.17 4.64
C ASP A 115 16.40 1.61 3.38
N MET A 116 16.26 0.87 2.28
CA MET A 116 16.85 1.24 0.99
C MET A 116 16.27 2.55 0.45
N THR A 117 14.95 2.74 0.56
CA THR A 117 14.28 3.97 0.13
C THR A 117 14.73 5.16 1.00
N ALA A 118 14.83 4.97 2.32
CA ALA A 118 15.33 5.98 3.25
C ALA A 118 16.78 6.37 2.95
N ASN A 119 17.62 5.41 2.54
CA ASN A 119 18.99 5.67 2.10
C ASN A 119 19.04 6.55 0.85
N VAL A 120 18.25 6.22 -0.18
CA VAL A 120 18.21 6.95 -1.45
C VAL A 120 17.63 8.37 -1.30
N LEU A 121 16.73 8.56 -0.33
CA LEU A 121 16.14 9.87 -0.02
C LEU A 121 16.96 10.68 0.98
N GLY A 122 18.10 10.16 1.47
CA GLY A 122 18.97 10.85 2.41
C GLY A 122 18.41 10.99 3.83
N TYR A 123 17.44 10.15 4.24
CA TYR A 123 16.84 10.20 5.58
C TYR A 123 17.67 9.52 6.67
N VAL A 124 18.68 8.74 6.27
CA VAL A 124 19.64 8.12 7.20
C VAL A 124 20.94 8.91 7.19
N LYS A 125 21.62 8.98 8.34
CA LYS A 125 22.93 9.63 8.44
C LYS A 125 23.93 8.92 7.52
N GLY A 126 24.54 9.68 6.61
CA GLY A 126 25.43 9.12 5.58
C GLY A 126 24.70 8.50 4.37
N GLY A 127 23.37 8.65 4.29
CA GLY A 127 22.59 8.27 3.12
C GLY A 127 22.88 9.18 1.92
N SER A 128 22.58 8.66 0.73
CA SER A 128 22.91 9.32 -0.53
C SER A 128 21.80 10.29 -0.93
N ALA A 129 22.11 11.59 -1.02
CA ALA A 129 21.26 12.57 -1.70
C ALA A 129 21.63 12.59 -3.19
N PHE A 130 21.16 11.60 -3.95
CA PHE A 130 21.51 11.47 -5.36
C PHE A 130 20.97 12.64 -6.19
N THR A 131 21.78 13.15 -7.12
CA THR A 131 21.37 14.19 -8.09
C THR A 131 21.22 13.65 -9.50
N GLU A 132 21.76 12.45 -9.76
CA GLU A 132 21.80 11.84 -11.10
C GLU A 132 20.88 10.63 -11.19
N VAL A 133 20.16 10.52 -12.31
CA VAL A 133 19.17 9.45 -12.53
C VAL A 133 19.84 8.07 -12.59
N ASP A 134 21.00 7.97 -13.21
CA ASP A 134 21.75 6.72 -13.37
C ASP A 134 22.21 6.13 -12.02
N ALA A 135 22.36 6.99 -11.00
CA ALA A 135 22.66 6.55 -9.65
C ALA A 135 21.40 6.07 -8.90
N ILE A 136 20.21 6.61 -9.22
CA ILE A 136 18.94 6.28 -8.56
C ILE A 136 18.33 4.99 -9.09
N GLN A 137 18.37 4.77 -10.41
CA GLN A 137 17.66 3.65 -11.07
C GLN A 137 18.06 2.26 -10.54
N PRO A 138 19.35 1.93 -10.28
CA PRO A 138 19.72 0.64 -9.72
C PRO A 138 19.10 0.38 -8.34
N TRP A 139 19.04 1.41 -7.50
CA TRP A 139 18.38 1.31 -6.20
C TRP A 139 16.86 1.13 -6.35
N ALA A 140 16.22 1.91 -7.22
CA ALA A 140 14.79 1.78 -7.50
C ALA A 140 14.43 0.35 -7.95
N LYS A 141 15.26 -0.27 -8.79
CA LYS A 141 15.12 -1.67 -9.20
C LYS A 141 15.20 -2.64 -8.01
N GLN A 142 16.18 -2.47 -7.12
CA GLN A 142 16.32 -3.35 -5.96
C GLN A 142 15.19 -3.15 -4.93
N ILE A 143 14.74 -1.90 -4.71
CA ILE A 143 13.57 -1.58 -3.89
C ILE A 143 12.33 -2.29 -4.45
N ALA A 144 12.08 -2.19 -5.75
CA ALA A 144 10.98 -2.89 -6.41
C ALA A 144 11.06 -4.43 -6.24
N ALA A 145 12.27 -4.99 -6.30
CA ALA A 145 12.48 -6.42 -6.06
C ALA A 145 12.12 -6.84 -4.62
N GLN A 146 12.48 -6.04 -3.62
CA GLN A 146 12.08 -6.28 -2.22
C GLN A 146 10.56 -6.17 -2.04
N LEU A 147 9.94 -5.15 -2.64
CA LEU A 147 8.48 -4.98 -2.61
C LEU A 147 7.77 -6.17 -3.28
N LYS A 148 8.29 -6.67 -4.39
CA LYS A 148 7.78 -7.89 -5.04
C LYS A 148 7.88 -9.11 -4.12
N LEU A 149 9.02 -9.32 -3.46
CA LEU A 149 9.17 -10.41 -2.49
C LEU A 149 8.19 -10.30 -1.32
N ALA A 150 7.84 -9.07 -0.91
CA ALA A 150 6.82 -8.83 0.11
C ALA A 150 5.42 -9.22 -0.39
N VAL A 151 5.04 -8.80 -1.61
CA VAL A 151 3.76 -9.20 -2.25
C VAL A 151 3.67 -10.72 -2.38
N ASP A 152 4.73 -11.37 -2.89
CA ASP A 152 4.77 -12.81 -3.13
C ASP A 152 4.74 -13.63 -1.82
N ALA A 153 5.05 -13.02 -0.68
CA ALA A 153 4.95 -13.65 0.63
C ALA A 153 3.53 -13.64 1.21
N LEU A 154 2.65 -12.74 0.75
CA LEU A 154 1.23 -12.67 1.13
C LEU A 154 0.40 -13.53 0.17
N LYS A 155 0.38 -14.84 0.43
CA LYS A 155 -0.39 -15.84 -0.31
C LYS A 155 -1.51 -16.41 0.52
#